data_AF-A0A066RII1-F1
#
_entry.id   AF-A0A066RII1-F1
#
_cell.length_a   1.000
_cell.length_b   1.000
_cell.length_c   1.000
_cell.angle_alpha   90.00
_cell.angle_beta   90.00
_cell.angle_gamma   90.00
#
_symmetry.space_group_name_H-M   'P 1'
#
loop_
_entity.id
_entity.type
_entity.pdbx_description
1 polymer ?
#
loop_
_entity_poly.entity_id
_entity_poly.type
_entity_poly.pdbx_seq_one_letter_code
_entity_poly.pdbx_strand_id
1 'polypeptide(L)'
;MKKKFKHLPKCTEEYKQQQIQQVQEADVIYEWECDLVQGLRWVQTSGVVLMIFLFAIFLGDSWGWYLAFSILALIMGSASYFLYQSTKRQHVKLTEHGIIVSTVEVVPEVFYAATRNAAYVGIVLCLLAVGLVGPLAFVGAGAGALMAFKMTGFNNDPKIKVLPFLSELRYIIDADFDEPAFENGISLV
;
A
#
# COMPACT_ATOMS: atom_id res chain seq x y z
N MET A 1 -27.57 -13.43 46.98
CA MET A 1 -27.58 -14.31 45.79
C MET A 1 -26.32 -14.06 44.98
N LYS A 2 -25.36 -14.99 44.97
CA LYS A 2 -24.13 -14.88 44.16
C LYS A 2 -24.48 -15.17 42.70
N LYS A 3 -24.39 -14.16 41.82
CA LYS A 3 -24.51 -14.35 40.37
C LYS A 3 -23.34 -15.25 39.94
N LYS A 4 -23.62 -16.52 39.63
CA LYS A 4 -22.65 -17.42 38.98
C LYS A 4 -22.43 -16.88 37.57
N PHE A 5 -21.31 -16.19 37.34
CA PHE A 5 -20.82 -16.01 35.98
C PHE A 5 -20.58 -17.42 35.41
N LYS A 6 -21.37 -17.82 34.41
CA LYS A 6 -21.07 -19.01 33.60
C LYS A 6 -19.63 -18.83 33.13
N HIS A 7 -18.79 -19.83 33.37
CA HIS A 7 -17.44 -19.86 32.81
C HIS A 7 -17.57 -19.61 31.31
N LEU A 8 -17.03 -18.49 30.84
CA LEU A 8 -16.85 -18.28 29.41
C LEU A 8 -16.10 -19.51 28.87
N PRO A 9 -16.58 -20.16 27.80
CA PRO A 9 -15.86 -21.28 27.22
C PRO A 9 -14.41 -20.83 26.95
N LYS A 10 -13.43 -21.66 27.32
CA LYS A 10 -12.03 -21.38 26.96
C LYS A 10 -12.00 -21.19 25.44
N CYS A 11 -11.42 -20.08 25.00
CA CYS A 11 -11.26 -19.75 23.59
C CYS A 11 -10.18 -20.68 22.99
N THR A 12 -10.53 -21.95 22.82
CA THR A 12 -9.70 -22.98 22.17
C THR A 12 -9.58 -22.62 20.69
N GLU A 13 -8.40 -22.81 20.10
CA GLU A 13 -8.15 -22.46 18.68
C GLU A 13 -9.13 -23.13 17.71
N GLU A 14 -9.60 -24.35 18.02
CA GLU A 14 -10.62 -25.05 17.22
C GLU A 14 -11.98 -24.32 17.18
N TYR A 15 -12.40 -23.72 18.30
CA TYR A 15 -13.67 -22.98 18.37
C TYR A 15 -13.61 -21.68 17.54
N LYS A 16 -12.45 -21.01 17.52
CA LYS A 16 -12.23 -19.84 16.66
C LYS A 16 -12.30 -20.21 15.19
N GLN A 17 -11.71 -21.34 14.80
CA GLN A 17 -11.73 -21.82 13.41
C GLN A 17 -13.16 -22.15 12.94
N GLN A 18 -13.96 -22.81 13.79
CA GLN A 18 -15.36 -23.09 13.48
C GLN A 18 -16.18 -21.81 13.27
N GLN A 19 -15.98 -20.77 14.10
CA GLN A 19 -16.63 -19.49 13.89
C GLN A 19 -16.19 -18.80 12.59
N ILE A 20 -14.89 -18.82 12.27
CA ILE A 20 -14.39 -18.26 11.01
C ILE A 20 -15.05 -18.95 9.81
N GLN A 21 -15.20 -20.27 9.88
CA GLN A 21 -15.83 -21.05 8.82
C GLN A 21 -17.33 -20.73 8.68
N GLN A 22 -18.05 -20.57 9.79
CA GLN A 22 -19.46 -20.14 9.79
C GLN A 22 -19.64 -18.75 9.18
N VAL A 23 -18.71 -17.81 9.43
CA VAL A 23 -18.76 -16.47 8.84
C VAL A 23 -18.49 -16.49 7.34
N GLN A 24 -17.63 -17.40 6.87
CA GLN A 24 -17.30 -17.57 5.45
C GLN A 24 -18.41 -18.25 4.65
N GLU A 25 -19.14 -19.20 5.27
CA GLU A 25 -20.26 -19.92 4.65
C GLU A 25 -21.59 -19.15 4.72
N ALA A 26 -21.71 -18.18 5.63
CA ALA A 26 -22.90 -17.36 5.79
C ALA A 26 -23.13 -16.41 4.61
N ASP A 27 -24.42 -16.16 4.30
CA ASP A 27 -24.82 -15.27 3.22
C ASP A 27 -24.41 -13.81 3.50
N VAL A 28 -24.06 -13.08 2.43
CA VAL A 28 -23.59 -11.70 2.52
C VAL A 28 -24.78 -10.76 2.48
N ILE A 29 -25.03 -10.05 3.58
CA ILE A 29 -26.17 -9.15 3.74
C ILE A 29 -25.86 -7.77 3.13
N TYR A 30 -24.64 -7.28 3.32
CA TYR A 30 -24.23 -5.95 2.85
C TYR A 30 -22.74 -5.92 2.48
N GLU A 31 -22.42 -5.22 1.40
CA GLU A 31 -21.05 -5.06 0.91
C GLU A 31 -20.79 -3.58 0.63
N TRP A 32 -19.64 -3.08 1.07
CA TRP A 32 -19.19 -1.73 0.75
C TRP A 32 -17.69 -1.66 0.54
N GLU A 33 -17.27 -0.63 -0.19
CA GLU A 33 -15.88 -0.35 -0.49
C GLU A 33 -15.46 0.94 0.21
N CYS A 34 -14.33 0.89 0.91
CA CYS A 34 -13.70 2.03 1.56
C CYS A 34 -12.32 2.26 0.95
N ASP A 35 -12.07 3.48 0.48
CA ASP A 35 -10.75 3.92 0.06
C ASP A 35 -10.00 4.50 1.28
N LEU A 36 -8.97 3.79 1.72
CA LEU A 36 -8.12 4.26 2.81
C LEU A 36 -7.03 5.18 2.22
N VAL A 37 -7.27 6.48 2.33
CA VAL A 37 -6.31 7.52 1.97
C VAL A 37 -5.42 7.83 3.17
N GLN A 38 -4.11 7.71 2.99
CA GLN A 38 -3.12 7.98 4.03
C GLN A 38 -2.93 9.51 4.20
N GLY A 39 -3.18 10.08 5.38
CA GLY A 39 -3.11 11.53 5.60
C GLY A 39 -1.69 12.13 5.57
N LEU A 40 -0.65 11.34 5.89
CA LEU A 40 0.72 11.84 6.06
C LEU A 40 1.56 11.93 4.76
N ARG A 41 0.91 11.82 3.60
CA ARG A 41 1.55 11.70 2.27
C ARG A 41 2.48 12.85 1.90
N TRP A 42 2.07 14.08 2.20
CA TRP A 42 2.82 15.29 1.84
C TRP A 42 4.13 15.41 2.64
N VAL A 43 4.10 15.00 3.91
CA VAL A 43 5.27 15.02 4.81
C VAL A 43 6.30 13.98 4.38
N GLN A 44 5.85 12.78 3.99
CA GLN A 44 6.74 11.72 3.52
C GLN A 44 7.40 12.09 2.18
N THR A 45 6.62 12.65 1.25
CA THR A 45 7.15 13.10 -0.05
C THR A 45 8.13 14.26 0.10
N SER A 46 7.81 15.26 0.95
CA SER A 46 8.70 16.38 1.20
C SER A 46 9.99 15.95 1.88
N GLY A 47 9.94 14.96 2.77
CA GLY A 47 11.12 14.36 3.40
C GLY A 47 12.10 13.76 2.38
N VAL A 48 11.61 13.02 1.38
CA VAL A 48 12.45 12.43 0.33
C VAL A 48 13.14 13.52 -0.50
N VAL A 49 12.38 14.54 -0.94
CA VAL A 49 12.92 15.65 -1.73
C VAL A 49 13.97 16.43 -0.94
N LEU A 50 13.69 16.72 0.34
CA LEU A 50 14.58 17.45 1.23
C LEU A 50 15.88 16.67 1.46
N MET A 51 15.80 15.34 1.66
CA MET A 51 16.98 14.48 1.78
C MET A 51 17.87 14.54 0.53
N ILE A 52 17.28 14.45 -0.67
CA ILE A 52 18.04 14.55 -1.93
C ILE A 52 18.69 15.93 -2.06
N PHE A 53 17.99 16.99 -1.66
CA PHE A 53 18.52 18.36 -1.71
C PHE A 53 19.68 18.57 -0.72
N LEU A 54 19.58 18.01 0.50
CA LEU A 54 20.68 18.02 1.46
C LEU A 54 21.90 17.27 0.93
N PHE A 55 21.70 16.11 0.30
CA PHE A 55 22.77 15.39 -0.38
C PHE A 55 23.39 16.21 -1.51
N ALA A 56 22.58 16.93 -2.28
CA ALA A 56 23.05 17.82 -3.34
C ALA A 56 23.91 18.96 -2.78
N ILE A 57 23.55 19.55 -1.64
CA ILE A 57 24.36 20.57 -0.97
C ILE A 57 25.68 20.00 -0.45
N PHE A 58 25.65 18.78 0.10
CA PHE A 58 26.83 18.15 0.68
C PHE A 58 27.84 17.64 -0.36
N LEU A 59 27.36 17.08 -1.48
CA LEU A 59 28.19 16.49 -2.54
C LEU A 59 28.38 17.42 -3.75
N GLY A 60 27.53 18.43 -3.91
CA GLY A 60 27.52 19.30 -5.06
C GLY A 60 28.70 20.26 -5.03
N ASP A 61 29.65 20.04 -5.92
CA ASP A 61 30.82 20.92 -6.11
C ASP A 61 30.64 21.84 -7.34
N SER A 62 29.68 21.52 -8.22
CA SER A 62 29.46 22.27 -9.45
C SER A 62 27.98 22.43 -9.80
N TRP A 63 27.69 23.42 -10.64
CA TRP A 63 26.35 23.71 -11.13
C TRP A 63 25.69 22.51 -11.83
N GLY A 64 26.49 21.67 -12.50
CA GLY A 64 26.01 20.45 -13.15
C GLY A 64 25.52 19.39 -12.16
N TRP A 65 26.17 19.26 -10.99
CA TRP A 65 25.73 18.36 -9.93
C TRP A 65 24.39 18.80 -9.34
N TYR A 66 24.22 20.10 -9.06
CA TYR A 66 22.94 20.62 -8.56
C TYR A 66 21.80 20.40 -9.55
N LEU A 67 22.06 20.56 -10.86
CA LEU A 67 21.07 20.28 -11.89
C LEU A 67 20.71 18.79 -11.95
N ALA A 68 21.70 17.90 -11.89
CA ALA A 68 21.47 16.45 -11.86
C ALA A 68 20.65 16.00 -10.64
N PHE A 69 20.99 16.50 -9.45
CA PHE A 69 20.23 16.19 -8.23
C PHE A 69 18.82 16.80 -8.24
N SER A 70 18.62 17.96 -8.87
CA SER A 70 17.29 18.56 -9.03
C SER A 70 16.39 17.70 -9.92
N ILE A 71 16.93 17.18 -11.03
CA ILE A 71 16.22 16.23 -11.91
C ILE A 71 15.90 14.95 -11.14
N LEU A 72 16.87 14.41 -10.38
CA LEU A 72 16.64 13.23 -9.55
C LEU A 72 15.56 13.47 -8.50
N ALA A 73 15.55 14.64 -7.85
CA ALA A 73 14.55 15.02 -6.86
C ALA A 73 13.15 15.12 -7.47
N LEU A 74 13.00 15.60 -8.72
CA LEU A 74 11.72 15.60 -9.41
C LEU A 74 11.24 14.17 -9.72
N ILE A 75 12.13 13.30 -10.20
CA ILE A 75 11.76 11.91 -10.53
C ILE A 75 11.44 11.12 -9.25
N MET A 76 12.29 11.17 -8.23
CA MET A 76 12.09 10.45 -6.98
C MET A 76 10.99 11.06 -6.11
N GLY A 77 10.84 12.38 -6.13
CA GLY A 77 9.75 13.08 -5.45
C GLY A 77 8.39 12.72 -6.05
N SER A 78 8.27 12.73 -7.38
CA SER A 78 7.03 12.30 -8.05
C SER A 78 6.77 10.80 -7.85
N ALA A 79 7.78 9.94 -8.00
CA ALA A 79 7.64 8.51 -7.76
C ALA A 79 7.20 8.20 -6.31
N SER A 80 7.84 8.84 -5.32
CA SER A 80 7.48 8.67 -3.91
C SER A 80 6.07 9.19 -3.62
N TYR A 81 5.68 10.33 -4.19
CA TYR A 81 4.31 10.83 -4.08
C TYR A 81 3.30 9.77 -4.53
N PHE A 82 3.50 9.18 -5.71
CA PHE A 82 2.64 8.12 -6.25
C PHE A 82 2.69 6.81 -5.46
N LEU A 83 3.85 6.42 -4.94
CA LEU A 83 3.97 5.24 -4.08
C LEU A 83 3.23 5.44 -2.75
N TYR A 84 3.31 6.62 -2.16
CA TYR A 84 2.53 6.98 -0.97
C TYR A 84 1.05 7.25 -1.29
N GLN A 85 0.66 7.38 -2.57
CA GLN A 85 -0.74 7.37 -3.00
C GLN A 85 -1.35 5.97 -3.09
N SER A 86 -0.57 4.92 -2.85
CA SER A 86 -1.09 3.55 -2.81
C SER A 86 -2.32 3.50 -1.92
N THR A 87 -3.49 3.46 -2.55
CA THR A 87 -4.77 3.56 -1.86
C THR A 87 -5.12 2.14 -1.48
N LYS A 88 -5.26 1.90 -0.19
CA LYS A 88 -5.72 0.60 0.27
C LYS A 88 -7.22 0.56 0.04
N ARG A 89 -7.67 -0.21 -0.93
CA ARG A 89 -9.10 -0.48 -1.12
C ARG A 89 -9.50 -1.58 -0.18
N GLN A 90 -10.43 -1.28 0.71
CA GLN A 90 -10.96 -2.22 1.67
C GLN A 90 -12.37 -2.59 1.22
N HIS A 91 -12.56 -3.85 0.82
CA HIS A 91 -13.87 -4.42 0.60
C HIS A 91 -14.33 -5.06 1.91
N VAL A 92 -15.46 -4.60 2.42
CA VAL A 92 -16.04 -5.12 3.67
C VAL A 92 -17.36 -5.82 3.33
N LYS A 93 -17.46 -7.08 3.73
CA LYS A 93 -18.66 -7.91 3.60
C LYS A 93 -19.21 -8.18 4.99
N LEU A 94 -20.45 -7.78 5.22
CA LEU A 94 -21.20 -8.09 6.43
C LEU A 94 -22.03 -9.35 6.18
N THR A 95 -21.80 -10.38 6.99
CA THR A 95 -22.59 -11.60 7.00
C THR A 95 -23.43 -11.68 8.28
N GLU A 96 -24.41 -12.58 8.31
CA GLU A 96 -25.29 -12.76 9.48
C GLU A 96 -24.51 -13.12 10.77
N HIS A 97 -23.30 -13.68 10.62
CA HIS A 97 -22.50 -14.19 11.73
C HIS A 97 -21.19 -13.43 11.94
N GLY A 98 -20.85 -12.44 11.11
CA GLY A 98 -19.61 -11.67 11.27
C GLY A 98 -19.33 -10.66 10.17
N ILE A 99 -18.11 -10.14 10.17
CA ILE A 99 -17.59 -9.21 9.17
C ILE A 99 -16.34 -9.82 8.53
N ILE A 100 -16.30 -9.82 7.21
CA ILE A 100 -15.12 -10.19 6.42
C ILE A 100 -14.56 -8.91 5.81
N VAL A 101 -13.30 -8.61 6.13
CA VAL A 101 -12.59 -7.45 5.63
C VAL A 101 -11.46 -7.92 4.73
N SER A 102 -11.53 -7.62 3.45
CA SER A 102 -10.44 -7.83 2.50
C SER A 102 -9.82 -6.50 2.12
N THR A 103 -8.54 -6.32 2.46
CA THR A 103 -7.78 -5.13 2.07
C THR A 103 -6.85 -5.47 0.91
N VAL A 104 -7.01 -4.76 -0.20
CA VAL A 104 -6.14 -4.83 -1.37
C VAL A 104 -5.40 -3.51 -1.49
N GLU A 105 -4.09 -3.57 -1.70
CA GLU A 105 -3.28 -2.37 -1.89
C GLU A 105 -3.29 -1.98 -3.37
N VAL A 106 -4.06 -0.96 -3.76
CA VAL A 106 -4.24 -0.63 -5.18
C VAL A 106 -3.39 0.59 -5.53
N VAL A 107 -2.45 0.40 -6.45
CA VAL A 107 -1.69 1.50 -7.04
C VAL A 107 -2.57 2.19 -8.10
N PRO A 108 -2.65 3.54 -8.12
CA PRO A 108 -3.47 4.27 -9.09
C PRO A 108 -3.13 3.95 -10.55
N GLU A 109 -4.14 3.83 -11.41
CA GLU A 109 -3.95 3.55 -12.85
C GLU A 109 -3.07 4.58 -13.57
N VAL A 110 -3.15 5.85 -13.12
CA VAL A 110 -2.32 6.95 -13.64
C VAL A 110 -0.83 6.67 -13.49
N PHE A 111 -0.43 6.02 -12.39
CA PHE A 111 0.97 5.67 -12.17
C PHE A 111 1.43 4.59 -13.15
N TYR A 112 0.59 3.59 -13.43
CA TYR A 112 0.89 2.57 -14.43
C TYR A 112 1.02 3.17 -15.84
N ALA A 113 0.14 4.10 -16.21
CA ALA A 113 0.25 4.81 -17.48
C ALA A 113 1.53 5.67 -17.55
N ALA A 114 1.83 6.43 -16.50
CA ALA A 114 3.02 7.28 -16.43
C ALA A 114 4.33 6.48 -16.49
N THR A 115 4.44 5.39 -15.72
CA THR A 115 5.61 4.51 -15.73
C THR A 115 5.82 3.83 -17.08
N ARG A 116 4.74 3.41 -17.74
CA ARG A 116 4.82 2.87 -19.10
C ARG A 116 5.33 3.89 -20.10
N ASN A 117 4.83 5.12 -20.04
CA ASN A 117 5.29 6.22 -20.89
C ASN A 117 6.76 6.59 -20.60
N ALA A 118 7.15 6.64 -19.32
CA ALA A 118 8.53 6.87 -18.91
C ALA A 118 9.47 5.77 -19.41
N ALA A 119 9.03 4.50 -19.41
CA ALA A 119 9.80 3.39 -19.93
C ALA A 119 10.08 3.55 -21.44
N TYR A 120 9.09 3.96 -22.24
CA TYR A 120 9.31 4.25 -23.66
C TYR A 120 10.35 5.34 -23.89
N VAL A 121 10.28 6.45 -23.13
CA VAL A 121 11.26 7.53 -23.19
C VAL A 121 12.65 7.03 -22.78
N GLY A 122 12.73 6.22 -21.71
CA GLY A 122 13.98 5.61 -21.24
C GLY A 122 14.64 4.72 -22.28
N ILE A 123 13.87 3.91 -23.02
CA ILE A 123 14.38 3.08 -24.12
C ILE A 123 15.02 3.95 -25.21
N VAL A 124 14.33 5.01 -25.64
CA VAL A 124 14.83 5.93 -26.68
C VAL A 124 16.14 6.60 -26.22
N LEU A 125 16.17 7.11 -24.99
CA LEU A 125 17.37 7.73 -24.41
C LEU A 125 18.54 6.73 -24.34
N CYS A 126 18.26 5.48 -23.98
CA CYS A 126 19.26 4.43 -23.88
C CYS A 126 19.87 4.09 -25.26
N LEU A 127 19.05 4.02 -26.31
CA LEU A 127 19.53 3.81 -27.69
C LEU A 127 20.42 4.97 -28.16
N LEU A 128 20.07 6.22 -27.83
CA LEU A 128 20.91 7.39 -28.12
C LEU A 128 22.25 7.34 -27.37
N ALA A 129 22.21 6.96 -26.08
CA ALA A 129 23.41 6.84 -25.25
C ALA A 129 24.38 5.78 -25.80
N VAL A 130 23.87 4.66 -26.32
CA VAL A 130 24.69 3.63 -26.97
C VAL A 130 25.38 4.17 -28.23
N GLY A 131 24.69 5.02 -29.00
CA GLY A 131 25.28 5.68 -30.17
C GLY A 131 26.42 6.65 -29.83
N LEU A 132 26.37 7.30 -28.66
CA LEU A 132 27.34 8.33 -28.25
C LEU A 132 28.49 7.79 -27.38
N VAL A 133 28.17 6.92 -26.41
CA VAL A 133 29.10 6.42 -25.37
C VAL A 133 29.58 4.99 -25.67
N GLY A 134 28.89 4.29 -26.60
CA GLY A 134 29.20 2.93 -26.99
C GLY A 134 28.53 1.85 -26.12
N PRO A 135 28.91 0.58 -26.30
CA PRO A 135 28.22 -0.57 -25.69
C PRO A 135 28.25 -0.61 -24.16
N LEU A 136 29.19 0.09 -23.52
CA LEU A 136 29.30 0.19 -22.06
C LEU A 136 28.06 0.83 -21.42
N ALA A 137 27.28 1.61 -22.16
CA ALA A 137 26.02 2.19 -21.69
C ALA A 137 24.98 1.10 -21.30
N PHE A 138 25.06 -0.11 -21.87
CA PHE A 138 24.14 -1.20 -21.54
C PHE A 138 24.35 -1.81 -20.16
N VAL A 139 25.49 -1.61 -19.51
CA VAL A 139 25.77 -2.22 -18.21
C VAL A 139 24.78 -1.73 -17.14
N GLY A 140 24.47 -0.43 -17.14
CA GLY A 140 23.47 0.15 -16.25
C GLY A 140 22.03 -0.28 -16.57
N ALA A 141 21.65 -0.25 -17.84
CA ALA A 141 20.31 -0.63 -18.29
C ALA A 141 20.03 -2.14 -18.09
N GLY A 142 21.02 -2.99 -18.35
CA GLY A 142 20.94 -4.44 -18.18
C GLY A 142 20.74 -4.84 -16.72
N ALA A 143 21.40 -4.15 -15.77
CA ALA A 143 21.17 -4.38 -14.34
C ALA A 143 19.72 -4.06 -13.92
N GLY A 144 19.14 -2.97 -14.45
CA GLY A 144 17.75 -2.62 -14.22
C GLY A 144 16.76 -3.66 -14.76
N ALA A 145 17.00 -4.16 -15.97
CA ALA A 145 16.15 -5.20 -16.58
C ALA A 145 16.18 -6.53 -15.80
N LEU A 146 17.37 -6.96 -15.34
CA LEU A 146 17.53 -8.13 -14.49
C LEU A 146 16.76 -8.01 -13.17
N MET A 147 16.81 -6.83 -12.54
CA MET A 147 16.05 -6.57 -11.31
C MET A 147 14.54 -6.62 -11.54
N ALA A 148 14.06 -6.10 -12.67
CA ALA A 148 12.66 -6.18 -13.05
C ALA A 148 12.19 -7.62 -13.25
N PHE A 149 12.99 -8.46 -13.92
CA PHE A 149 12.66 -9.89 -14.07
C PHE A 149 12.58 -10.65 -12.74
N LYS A 150 13.35 -10.24 -11.73
CA LYS A 150 13.22 -10.83 -10.38
C LYS A 150 11.85 -10.50 -9.74
N MET A 151 11.20 -9.42 -10.15
CA MET A 151 9.94 -8.94 -9.57
C MET A 151 8.68 -9.38 -10.33
N THR A 152 8.79 -10.04 -11.49
CA THR A 152 7.64 -10.44 -12.33
C THR A 152 6.72 -11.50 -11.73
N GLY A 153 7.01 -12.00 -10.52
CA GLY A 153 6.16 -12.94 -9.77
C GLY A 153 5.42 -12.33 -8.58
N PHE A 154 5.46 -11.01 -8.40
CA PHE A 154 4.78 -10.36 -7.28
C PHE A 154 3.26 -10.40 -7.49
N ASN A 155 2.54 -11.17 -6.66
CA ASN A 155 1.10 -11.14 -6.59
C ASN A 155 0.64 -10.31 -5.40
N ASN A 156 -0.36 -9.47 -5.61
CA ASN A 156 -0.96 -8.67 -4.55
C ASN A 156 -2.09 -9.46 -3.91
N ASP A 157 -1.74 -10.41 -3.05
CA ASP A 157 -2.74 -11.23 -2.38
C ASP A 157 -3.54 -10.36 -1.38
N PRO A 158 -4.88 -10.38 -1.43
CA PRO A 158 -5.72 -9.62 -0.51
C PRO A 158 -5.44 -10.07 0.92
N LYS A 159 -5.23 -9.11 1.83
CA LYS A 159 -5.17 -9.41 3.26
C LYS A 159 -6.59 -9.56 3.78
N ILE A 160 -6.97 -10.79 4.12
CA ILE A 160 -8.31 -11.12 4.62
C ILE A 160 -8.26 -11.20 6.15
N LYS A 161 -9.12 -10.43 6.81
CA LYS A 161 -9.40 -10.53 8.24
C LYS A 161 -10.86 -10.93 8.41
N VAL A 162 -11.13 -11.94 9.24
CA VAL A 162 -12.48 -12.41 9.55
C VAL A 162 -12.76 -12.12 11.02
N LEU A 163 -13.87 -11.45 11.31
CA LEU A 163 -14.29 -11.04 12.63
C LEU A 163 -15.67 -11.64 12.91
N PRO A 164 -15.75 -12.75 13.67
CA PRO A 164 -17.03 -13.36 14.02
C PRO A 164 -17.76 -12.54 15.09
N PHE A 165 -19.08 -12.45 14.97
CA PHE A 165 -19.94 -11.93 16.02
C PHE A 165 -20.15 -13.01 17.09
N LEU A 166 -19.85 -12.65 18.33
CA LEU A 166 -20.15 -13.44 19.52
C LEU A 166 -21.58 -13.10 19.93
N SER A 167 -22.45 -14.10 19.89
CA SER A 167 -23.87 -13.97 20.24
C SER A 167 -24.13 -13.47 21.68
N GLU A 168 -23.14 -13.57 22.56
CA GLU A 168 -23.22 -13.10 23.95
C GLU A 168 -22.85 -11.61 24.14
N LEU A 169 -22.32 -10.94 23.10
CA LEU A 169 -21.89 -9.55 23.18
C LEU A 169 -22.91 -8.61 22.52
N ARG A 170 -23.12 -7.46 23.15
CA ARG A 170 -23.84 -6.35 22.56
C ARG A 170 -22.84 -5.44 21.85
N TYR A 171 -22.98 -5.30 20.54
CA TYR A 171 -22.14 -4.44 19.71
C TYR A 171 -22.75 -3.04 19.63
N ILE A 172 -21.92 -2.01 19.73
CA ILE A 172 -22.28 -0.60 19.54
C ILE A 172 -21.43 -0.09 18.37
N ILE A 173 -22.06 0.60 17.44
CA ILE A 173 -21.35 1.27 16.35
C ILE A 173 -20.87 2.61 16.94
N ASP A 174 -19.57 2.72 17.18
CA ASP A 174 -18.97 3.99 17.55
C ASP A 174 -18.62 4.76 16.26
N ALA A 175 -19.07 6.00 16.18
CA ALA A 175 -18.85 6.87 15.03
C ALA A 175 -17.67 7.85 15.25
N ASP A 176 -17.15 7.96 16.48
CA ASP A 176 -16.00 8.79 16.81
C ASP A 176 -14.72 7.95 16.73
N PHE A 177 -14.14 7.89 15.53
CA PHE A 177 -12.77 7.40 15.37
C PHE A 177 -11.80 8.51 15.84
N ASP A 178 -11.43 8.48 17.12
CA ASP A 178 -10.54 9.47 17.78
C ASP A 178 -9.10 9.47 17.19
N GLU A 179 -8.75 8.46 16.39
CA GLU A 179 -7.55 8.46 15.55
C GLU A 179 -7.89 8.07 14.11
N PRO A 180 -8.22 9.02 13.22
CA PRO A 180 -8.37 8.72 11.81
C PRO A 180 -6.97 8.53 11.21
N ALA A 181 -6.42 7.32 11.31
CA ALA A 181 -5.25 6.95 10.52
C ALA A 181 -5.55 7.02 9.00
N PHE A 182 -6.84 6.95 8.62
CA PHE A 182 -7.34 7.02 7.26
C PHE A 182 -8.61 7.88 7.19
N GLU A 183 -8.76 8.70 6.15
CA GLU A 183 -9.88 9.64 6.00
C GLU A 183 -11.26 8.96 5.93
N ASN A 184 -11.35 7.69 5.47
CA ASN A 184 -12.62 6.95 5.28
C ASN A 184 -12.54 5.44 5.61
N GLY A 185 -11.72 5.03 6.58
CA GLY A 185 -11.47 3.60 6.88
C GLY A 185 -11.93 3.14 8.25
N ILE A 186 -12.36 1.87 8.36
CA ILE A 186 -12.56 1.22 9.66
C ILE A 186 -11.18 0.80 10.19
N SER A 187 -10.72 1.45 11.26
CA SER A 187 -9.51 1.07 11.97
C SER A 187 -9.77 -0.19 12.80
N LEU A 188 -9.21 -1.33 12.38
CA LEU A 188 -9.19 -2.54 13.18
C LEU A 188 -7.93 -2.53 14.04
N VAL A 189 -8.06 -2.01 15.27
CA VAL A 189 -7.06 -2.12 16.35
C VAL A 189 -6.88 -3.59 16.73
#